data_AF-A0A7C3G2Z7-F1
#
_entry.id   AF-A0A7C3G2Z7-F1
#
_cell.length_a   1.000
_cell.length_b   1.000
_cell.length_c   1.000
_cell.angle_alpha   90.00
_cell.angle_beta   90.00
_cell.angle_gamma   90.00
#
_symmetry.space_group_name_H-M   'P 1'
#
loop_
_entity.id
_entity.type
_entity.pdbx_description
1 polymer ?
#
loop_
_entity_poly.entity_id
_entity_poly.type
_entity_poly.pdbx_seq_one_letter_code
_entity_poly.pdbx_strand_id
1 'polypeptide(L)'
;MCNLGNAWKEKCKQLENENTDLTQKVEELEKEIYNLKHPEPSVEKPSPKGEFPRSVVRTYPDRIEVRVNNLQEAILVDSNSMDGMWDTGHTILLKEDFDRDSLIVGDIPVYDMGDGANIIHPIISIDEDEEGKYYTTQGLNNVGWPDKHKVRNSHIKYIVVGWINTHDNPS
;
A
#
# COMPACT_ATOMS: atom_id res chain seq x y z
N MET A 1 -74.11 -17.18 5.94
CA MET A 1 -73.40 -15.90 6.15
C MET A 1 -72.26 -16.13 7.15
N CYS A 2 -71.05 -16.46 6.69
CA CYS A 2 -69.81 -16.40 7.50
C CYS A 2 -68.63 -16.79 6.61
N ASN A 3 -67.86 -15.83 6.09
CA ASN A 3 -66.53 -16.08 5.49
C ASN A 3 -65.70 -14.80 5.31
N LEU A 4 -66.35 -13.63 5.26
CA LEU A 4 -65.66 -12.32 5.13
C LEU A 4 -64.76 -11.96 6.34
N GLY A 5 -65.14 -12.39 7.56
CA GLY A 5 -64.38 -12.06 8.77
C GLY A 5 -63.07 -12.83 8.93
N ASN A 6 -62.96 -14.03 8.35
CA ASN A 6 -61.73 -14.85 8.42
C ASN A 6 -60.70 -14.36 7.39
N ALA A 7 -61.15 -14.09 6.16
CA ALA A 7 -60.30 -13.54 5.10
C ALA A 7 -59.68 -12.18 5.47
N TRP A 8 -60.42 -11.33 6.18
CA TRP A 8 -59.89 -10.05 6.66
C TRP A 8 -58.79 -10.23 7.71
N LYS A 9 -58.98 -11.15 8.66
CA LYS A 9 -57.97 -11.45 9.70
C LYS A 9 -56.68 -12.04 9.11
N GLU A 10 -56.81 -12.94 8.14
CA GLU A 10 -55.66 -13.51 7.44
C GLU A 10 -54.87 -12.43 6.68
N LYS A 11 -55.58 -11.51 6.00
CA LYS A 11 -54.95 -10.39 5.31
C LYS A 11 -54.28 -9.40 6.26
N CYS A 12 -54.88 -9.10 7.41
CA CYS A 12 -54.23 -8.27 8.43
C CYS A 12 -52.94 -8.90 8.95
N LYS A 13 -52.98 -10.20 9.26
CA LYS A 13 -51.79 -10.95 9.70
C LYS A 13 -50.69 -10.97 8.64
N GLN A 14 -51.07 -11.12 7.38
CA GLN A 14 -50.13 -11.06 6.27
C GLN A 14 -49.45 -9.68 6.17
N LEU A 15 -50.23 -8.60 6.24
CA LEU A 15 -49.70 -7.23 6.19
C LEU A 15 -48.82 -6.91 7.40
N GLU A 16 -49.16 -7.41 8.59
CA GLU A 16 -48.31 -7.26 9.79
C GLU A 16 -46.95 -7.96 9.61
N ASN A 17 -46.94 -9.15 9.03
CA ASN A 17 -45.70 -9.87 8.72
C ASN A 17 -44.86 -9.14 7.66
N GLU A 18 -45.50 -8.67 6.58
CA GLU A 18 -44.85 -7.90 5.52
C GLU A 18 -44.26 -6.59 6.07
N ASN A 19 -44.97 -5.89 6.96
CA ASN A 19 -44.48 -4.67 7.58
C ASN A 19 -43.28 -4.94 8.51
N THR A 20 -43.29 -6.08 9.21
CA THR A 20 -42.17 -6.51 10.06
C THR A 20 -40.92 -6.80 9.21
N ASP A 21 -41.08 -7.53 8.10
CA ASP A 21 -39.99 -7.83 7.15
C ASP A 21 -39.41 -6.56 6.50
N LEU A 22 -40.28 -5.62 6.10
CA LEU A 22 -39.85 -4.33 5.56
C LEU A 22 -39.08 -3.50 6.60
N THR A 23 -39.52 -3.52 7.85
CA THR A 23 -38.84 -2.80 8.94
C THR A 23 -37.42 -3.35 9.14
N GLN A 24 -37.26 -4.68 9.16
CA GLN A 24 -35.95 -5.33 9.27
C GLN A 24 -35.03 -4.96 8.09
N LYS A 25 -35.55 -4.96 6.86
CA LYS A 25 -34.78 -4.56 5.67
C LYS A 25 -34.32 -3.11 5.73
N VAL A 26 -35.16 -2.20 6.25
CA VAL A 26 -34.78 -0.79 6.43
C VAL A 26 -33.64 -0.68 7.44
N GLU A 27 -33.72 -1.38 8.58
CA GLU A 27 -32.64 -1.38 9.58
C GLU A 27 -31.32 -1.93 9.02
N GLU A 28 -31.37 -3.00 8.22
CA GLU A 28 -30.20 -3.57 7.55
C GLU A 28 -29.56 -2.58 6.55
N LEU A 29 -30.38 -1.92 5.72
CA LEU A 29 -29.91 -0.93 4.75
C LEU A 29 -29.35 0.33 5.43
N GLU A 30 -29.97 0.78 6.53
CA GLU A 30 -29.45 1.91 7.31
C GLU A 30 -28.07 1.59 7.89
N LYS A 31 -27.87 0.35 8.37
CA LYS A 31 -26.58 -0.15 8.84
C LYS A 31 -25.53 -0.23 7.72
N GLU A 32 -25.93 -0.69 6.54
CA GLU A 32 -25.05 -0.72 5.36
C GLU A 32 -24.63 0.70 4.93
N ILE A 33 -25.58 1.64 4.86
CA ILE A 33 -25.30 3.06 4.56
C ILE A 33 -24.37 3.67 5.61
N TYR A 34 -24.56 3.36 6.89
CA TYR A 34 -23.70 3.82 7.96
C TYR A 34 -22.25 3.35 7.76
N ASN A 35 -22.05 2.07 7.45
CA ASN A 35 -20.72 1.49 7.22
C ASN A 35 -20.05 2.05 5.97
N LEU A 36 -20.80 2.34 4.90
CA LEU A 36 -20.26 2.98 3.70
C LEU A 36 -19.82 4.43 3.95
N LYS A 37 -20.50 5.15 4.85
CA LYS A 37 -20.15 6.52 5.22
C LYS A 37 -19.03 6.59 6.27
N HIS A 38 -18.86 5.54 7.06
CA HIS A 38 -17.84 5.42 8.09
C HIS A 38 -17.04 4.15 7.84
N PRO A 39 -16.26 4.10 6.73
CA PRO A 39 -15.39 2.97 6.51
C PRO A 39 -14.49 2.83 7.74
N GLU A 40 -14.37 1.60 8.23
CA GLU A 40 -13.39 1.28 9.26
C GLU A 40 -12.03 1.85 8.82
N PRO A 41 -11.27 2.48 9.72
CA PRO A 41 -9.95 2.98 9.39
C PRO A 41 -9.16 1.83 8.74
N SER A 42 -8.54 2.12 7.58
CA SER A 42 -7.76 1.12 6.88
C SER A 42 -6.71 0.56 7.83
N VAL A 43 -6.52 -0.76 7.81
CA VAL A 43 -5.45 -1.42 8.57
C VAL A 43 -4.12 -0.73 8.27
N GLU A 44 -3.44 -0.25 9.31
CA GLU A 44 -2.15 0.41 9.18
C GLU A 44 -1.16 -0.53 8.47
N LYS A 45 -0.57 -0.05 7.38
CA LYS A 45 0.44 -0.80 6.64
C LYS A 45 1.82 -0.45 7.19
N PRO A 46 2.73 -1.45 7.33
CA PRO A 46 4.13 -1.17 7.64
C PRO A 46 4.71 -0.17 6.63
N SER A 47 5.47 0.78 7.13
CA SER A 47 6.15 1.79 6.31
C SER A 47 7.67 1.58 6.37
N PRO A 48 8.43 2.04 5.35
CA PRO A 48 9.88 1.94 5.36
C PRO A 48 10.47 2.51 6.65
N LYS A 49 11.54 1.89 7.13
CA LYS A 49 12.30 2.41 8.25
C LYS A 49 12.98 3.72 7.84
N GLY A 50 12.99 4.70 8.74
CA GLY A 50 13.83 5.88 8.56
C GLY A 50 15.31 5.50 8.57
N GLU A 51 15.97 5.61 7.42
CA GLU A 51 17.39 5.23 7.27
C GLU A 51 18.35 6.28 7.84
N PHE A 52 17.92 7.53 7.98
CA PHE A 52 18.78 8.63 8.41
C PHE A 52 18.35 9.25 9.74
N PRO A 53 19.31 9.54 10.64
CA PRO A 53 19.01 10.31 11.84
C PRO A 53 18.67 11.75 11.47
N ARG A 54 17.76 12.38 12.21
CA ARG A 54 17.35 13.78 11.95
C ARG A 54 18.53 14.77 11.93
N SER A 55 19.66 14.45 12.55
CA SER A 55 20.88 15.25 12.54
C SER A 55 21.50 15.46 11.15
N VAL A 56 21.19 14.62 10.15
CA VAL A 56 21.65 14.84 8.76
C VAL A 56 20.89 15.95 8.04
N VAL A 57 19.72 16.33 8.58
CA VAL A 57 18.84 17.34 8.00
C VAL A 57 19.08 18.66 8.71
N ARG A 58 19.47 19.68 7.95
CA ARG A 58 19.61 21.06 8.42
C ARG A 58 18.57 21.92 7.74
N THR A 59 17.79 22.63 8.54
CA THR A 59 16.77 23.56 8.05
C THR A 59 17.28 24.98 8.22
N TYR A 60 17.25 25.74 7.13
CA TYR A 60 17.52 27.16 7.07
C TYR A 60 16.25 27.89 6.60
N PRO A 61 16.15 29.22 6.75
CA PRO A 61 14.97 29.97 6.32
C PRO A 61 14.63 29.82 4.83
N ASP A 62 15.64 29.58 3.99
CA ASP A 62 15.55 29.56 2.53
C ASP A 62 15.74 28.16 1.92
N ARG A 63 16.21 27.18 2.70
CA ARG A 63 16.53 25.84 2.16
C ARG A 63 16.55 24.75 3.23
N ILE A 64 16.43 23.52 2.77
CA ILE A 64 16.72 22.32 3.55
C ILE A 64 17.95 21.66 2.94
N GLU A 65 18.91 21.30 3.78
CA GLU A 65 20.13 20.61 3.38
C GLU A 65 20.14 19.22 4.01
N VAL A 66 20.25 18.19 3.18
CA VAL A 66 20.33 16.79 3.61
C VAL A 66 21.74 16.28 3.27
N ARG A 67 22.54 16.00 4.30
CA ARG A 67 23.94 15.56 4.12
C ARG A 67 24.08 14.07 4.37
N VAL A 68 24.08 13.30 3.28
CA VAL A 68 24.30 11.85 3.30
C VAL A 68 25.49 11.52 2.42
N ASN A 69 26.40 10.69 2.93
CA ASN A 69 27.53 10.20 2.15
C ASN A 69 27.07 9.05 1.23
N ASN A 70 27.67 8.94 0.05
CA ASN A 70 27.44 7.85 -0.91
C ASN A 70 25.98 7.69 -1.34
N LEU A 71 25.23 8.79 -1.40
CA LEU A 71 23.88 8.79 -1.94
C LEU A 71 23.94 8.86 -3.47
N GLN A 72 23.21 7.99 -4.14
CA GLN A 72 23.02 8.03 -5.58
C GLN A 72 21.61 8.54 -5.89
N GLU A 73 21.43 9.11 -7.07
CA GLU A 73 20.11 9.45 -7.60
C GLU A 73 19.80 8.60 -8.83
N ALA A 74 18.52 8.30 -9.02
CA ALA A 74 18.01 7.68 -10.23
C ALA A 74 16.68 8.33 -10.63
N ILE A 75 16.41 8.37 -11.93
CA ILE A 75 15.15 8.87 -12.48
C ILE A 75 14.24 7.67 -12.73
N LEU A 76 13.01 7.73 -12.22
CA LEU A 76 12.01 6.70 -12.47
C LEU A 76 11.53 6.75 -13.92
N VAL A 77 11.55 5.57 -14.55
CA VAL A 77 10.97 5.33 -15.88
C VAL A 77 9.54 4.83 -15.73
N ASP A 78 8.70 5.12 -16.72
CA ASP A 78 7.29 4.75 -16.70
C ASP A 78 7.12 3.22 -16.72
N SER A 79 6.72 2.66 -15.58
CA SER A 79 6.35 1.25 -15.44
C SER A 79 4.90 1.06 -14.99
N ASN A 80 4.20 2.16 -14.63
CA ASN A 80 2.93 2.19 -13.90
C ASN A 80 2.85 1.29 -12.63
N SER A 81 3.95 0.68 -12.16
CA SER A 81 3.90 -0.31 -11.07
C SER A 81 3.90 0.30 -9.67
N MET A 82 4.31 1.56 -9.58
CA MET A 82 4.40 2.37 -8.35
C MET A 82 3.40 3.53 -8.32
N ASP A 83 2.37 3.48 -9.19
CA ASP A 83 1.30 4.48 -9.27
C ASP A 83 0.65 4.71 -7.90
N GLY A 84 0.49 5.99 -7.55
CA GLY A 84 0.01 6.43 -6.23
C GLY A 84 1.12 6.71 -5.21
N MET A 85 2.37 6.33 -5.49
CA MET A 85 3.54 6.71 -4.67
C MET A 85 4.55 7.55 -5.47
N TRP A 86 4.95 7.08 -6.65
CA TRP A 86 5.86 7.81 -7.54
C TRP A 86 5.39 7.74 -8.99
N ASP A 87 5.71 8.78 -9.76
CA ASP A 87 5.39 8.88 -11.18
C ASP A 87 6.70 9.04 -11.98
N THR A 88 6.59 8.87 -13.29
CA THR A 88 7.66 9.04 -14.26
C THR A 88 8.32 10.41 -14.11
N GLY A 89 9.65 10.44 -14.11
CA GLY A 89 10.42 11.68 -13.98
C GLY A 89 10.68 12.12 -12.54
N HIS A 90 10.09 11.46 -11.54
CA HIS A 90 10.53 11.66 -10.16
C HIS A 90 11.96 11.14 -9.95
N THR A 91 12.71 11.88 -9.13
CA THR A 91 14.06 11.48 -8.71
C THR A 91 13.96 10.69 -7.42
N ILE A 92 14.52 9.47 -7.40
CA ILE A 92 14.65 8.66 -6.19
C ILE A 92 16.08 8.70 -5.68
N LEU A 93 16.22 8.60 -4.36
CA LEU A 93 17.50 8.61 -3.66
C LEU A 93 17.83 7.18 -3.24
N LEU A 94 19.01 6.72 -3.63
CA LEU A 94 19.46 5.34 -3.51
C LEU A 94 20.71 5.26 -2.64
N LYS A 95 20.80 4.17 -1.86
CA LYS A 95 21.98 3.86 -1.05
C LYS A 95 22.43 2.42 -1.32
N GLU A 96 23.71 2.25 -1.59
CA GLU A 96 24.34 0.93 -1.81
C GLU A 96 24.86 0.33 -0.49
N ASP A 97 25.45 1.17 0.35
CA ASP A 97 26.06 0.79 1.63
C ASP A 97 25.04 0.76 2.78
N PHE A 98 24.15 -0.24 2.82
CA PHE A 98 23.17 -0.42 3.89
C PHE A 98 23.30 -1.77 4.59
N ASP A 99 22.79 -1.84 5.82
CA ASP A 99 22.74 -3.10 6.57
C ASP A 99 21.59 -3.98 6.05
N ARG A 100 21.95 -4.96 5.22
CA ARG A 100 21.02 -5.87 4.53
C ARG A 100 20.23 -6.73 5.51
N ASP A 101 20.77 -7.02 6.69
CA ASP A 101 20.07 -7.84 7.68
C ASP A 101 19.00 -7.03 8.42
N SER A 102 19.13 -5.70 8.43
CA SER A 102 18.20 -4.78 9.09
C SER A 102 16.95 -4.42 8.28
N LEU A 103 16.80 -4.93 7.06
CA LEU A 103 15.63 -4.70 6.21
C LEU A 103 14.34 -5.20 6.89
N ILE A 104 13.29 -4.39 6.82
CA ILE A 104 11.96 -4.64 7.38
C ILE A 104 10.85 -4.60 6.31
N VAL A 105 9.67 -5.11 6.66
CA VAL A 105 8.47 -4.95 5.83
C VAL A 105 8.16 -3.46 5.66
N GLY A 106 7.91 -3.05 4.42
CA GLY A 106 7.70 -1.66 4.01
C GLY A 106 8.93 -1.04 3.34
N ASP A 107 10.14 -1.52 3.61
CA ASP A 107 11.35 -1.04 2.92
C ASP A 107 11.29 -1.32 1.41
N ILE A 108 11.94 -0.47 0.60
CA ILE A 108 11.81 -0.50 -0.86
C ILE A 108 13.18 -0.79 -1.51
N PRO A 109 13.55 -2.07 -1.67
CA PRO A 109 14.78 -2.46 -2.33
C PRO A 109 14.73 -2.21 -3.85
N VAL A 110 15.89 -1.92 -4.41
CA VAL A 110 16.16 -2.03 -5.84
C VAL A 110 16.92 -3.32 -6.07
N TYR A 111 16.35 -4.27 -6.81
CA TYR A 111 16.93 -5.59 -7.02
C TYR A 111 16.90 -6.03 -8.48
N ASP A 112 17.73 -7.00 -8.81
CA ASP A 112 17.86 -7.60 -10.14
C ASP A 112 17.88 -9.12 -10.00
N MET A 113 17.08 -9.80 -10.81
CA MET A 113 16.93 -11.27 -10.81
C MET A 113 17.87 -11.96 -11.80
N GLY A 114 18.84 -11.22 -12.36
CA GLY A 114 19.82 -11.70 -13.33
C GLY A 114 19.46 -11.43 -14.80
N ASP A 115 18.36 -10.71 -15.06
CA ASP A 115 17.93 -10.30 -16.39
C ASP A 115 18.44 -8.90 -16.79
N GLY A 116 19.11 -8.21 -15.87
CA GLY A 116 19.66 -6.88 -16.08
C GLY A 116 18.64 -5.76 -15.89
N ALA A 117 17.40 -6.08 -15.52
CA ALA A 117 16.38 -5.10 -15.17
C ALA A 117 16.42 -4.82 -13.66
N ASN A 118 16.43 -3.55 -13.28
CA ASN A 118 16.28 -3.14 -11.88
C ASN A 118 14.79 -3.01 -11.56
N ILE A 119 14.33 -3.77 -10.56
CA ILE A 119 12.96 -3.77 -10.07
C ILE A 119 12.91 -3.04 -8.73
N ILE A 120 11.88 -2.23 -8.53
CA ILE A 120 11.70 -1.39 -7.35
C ILE A 120 10.32 -1.65 -6.78
N HIS A 121 10.22 -2.52 -5.78
CA HIS A 121 8.95 -2.86 -5.14
C HIS A 121 9.12 -2.96 -3.61
N PRO A 122 8.16 -2.47 -2.81
CA PRO A 122 8.20 -2.60 -1.36
C PRO A 122 8.16 -4.07 -0.91
N ILE A 123 8.86 -4.35 0.19
CA ILE A 123 8.80 -5.63 0.89
C ILE A 123 7.47 -5.76 1.61
N ILE A 124 6.74 -6.86 1.35
CA ILE A 124 5.46 -7.17 2.01
C ILE A 124 5.57 -8.30 3.03
N SER A 125 6.57 -9.18 2.91
CA SER A 125 6.88 -10.22 3.90
C SER A 125 8.37 -10.54 3.92
N ILE A 126 8.82 -11.04 5.08
CA ILE A 126 10.17 -11.52 5.31
C ILE A 126 10.06 -12.90 5.91
N ASP A 127 10.72 -13.86 5.28
CA ASP A 127 10.65 -15.27 5.65
C ASP A 127 12.04 -15.90 5.47
N GLU A 128 12.19 -17.16 5.88
CA GLU A 128 13.44 -17.91 5.79
C GLU A 128 13.18 -19.31 5.23
N ASP A 129 14.08 -19.77 4.36
CA ASP A 129 14.08 -21.14 3.85
C ASP A 129 15.48 -21.77 3.96
N GLU A 130 15.68 -22.95 3.36
CA GLU A 130 16.96 -23.68 3.41
C GLU A 130 18.14 -22.88 2.80
N GLU A 131 17.86 -21.88 1.96
CA GLU A 131 18.85 -20.99 1.36
C GLU A 131 18.98 -19.66 2.13
N GLY A 132 18.30 -19.52 3.27
CA GLY A 132 18.35 -18.38 4.18
C GLY A 132 17.21 -17.37 3.98
N LYS A 133 17.42 -16.16 4.51
CA LYS A 133 16.44 -15.06 4.50
C LYS A 133 16.04 -14.68 3.07
N TYR A 134 14.74 -14.54 2.83
CA TYR A 134 14.19 -14.01 1.59
C TYR A 134 13.07 -13.00 1.85
N TYR A 135 12.81 -12.19 0.84
CA TYR A 135 11.82 -11.13 0.85
C TYR A 135 10.79 -11.40 -0.24
N THR A 136 9.52 -11.23 0.12
CA THR A 136 8.43 -11.15 -0.84
C THR A 136 8.16 -9.68 -1.11
N THR A 137 8.21 -9.28 -2.38
CA THR A 137 7.96 -7.90 -2.82
C THR A 137 6.67 -7.81 -3.63
N GLN A 138 6.11 -6.60 -3.72
CA GLN A 138 4.89 -6.37 -4.49
C GLN A 138 4.79 -4.93 -4.97
N GLY A 139 4.52 -4.73 -6.27
CA GLY A 139 4.20 -3.41 -6.82
C GLY A 139 2.87 -2.86 -6.28
N LEU A 140 2.78 -1.53 -6.17
CA LEU A 140 1.60 -0.86 -5.62
C LEU A 140 0.37 -0.95 -6.53
N ASN A 141 0.56 -1.05 -7.86
CA ASN A 141 -0.54 -1.13 -8.82
C ASN A 141 -1.11 -2.56 -8.99
N ASN A 142 -0.45 -3.58 -8.44
CA ASN A 142 -0.91 -4.98 -8.48
C ASN A 142 -1.34 -5.46 -7.09
N VAL A 143 -2.31 -4.76 -6.48
CA VAL A 143 -2.83 -5.11 -5.15
C VAL A 143 -3.44 -6.53 -5.18
N GLY A 144 -2.85 -7.45 -4.42
CA GLY A 144 -3.30 -8.83 -4.26
C GLY A 144 -2.41 -9.88 -4.94
N TRP A 145 -1.42 -9.46 -5.74
CA TRP A 145 -0.55 -10.36 -6.49
C TRP A 145 0.93 -10.06 -6.22
N PRO A 146 1.55 -10.72 -5.23
CA PRO A 146 2.97 -10.60 -4.96
C PRO A 146 3.83 -11.02 -6.15
N ASP A 147 5.06 -10.50 -6.19
CA ASP A 147 6.05 -10.95 -7.16
C ASP A 147 6.33 -12.45 -6.95
N LYS A 148 6.44 -13.20 -8.05
CA LYS A 148 6.60 -14.66 -7.99
C LYS A 148 7.96 -15.12 -7.46
N HIS A 149 8.94 -14.22 -7.45
CA HIS A 149 10.32 -14.54 -7.16
C HIS A 149 10.65 -14.20 -5.71
N LYS A 150 11.39 -15.10 -5.05
CA LYS A 150 12.00 -14.82 -3.74
C LYS A 150 13.19 -13.88 -3.95
N VAL A 151 13.11 -12.67 -3.41
CA VAL A 151 14.21 -11.72 -3.43
C VAL A 151 15.16 -12.09 -2.29
N ARG A 152 16.47 -12.19 -2.54
CA ARG A 152 17.49 -12.49 -1.53
C ARG A 152 18.47 -11.33 -1.42
N ASN A 153 19.26 -11.30 -0.35
CA ASN A 153 20.28 -10.27 -0.15
C ASN A 153 21.23 -10.13 -1.36
N SER A 154 21.52 -11.21 -2.09
CA SER A 154 22.34 -11.19 -3.30
C SER A 154 21.70 -10.49 -4.50
N HIS A 155 20.37 -10.39 -4.55
CA HIS A 155 19.65 -9.74 -5.65
C HIS A 155 19.56 -8.22 -5.46
N ILE A 156 19.63 -7.75 -4.21
CA ILE A 156 19.41 -6.34 -3.88
C ILE A 156 20.69 -5.53 -4.19
N LYS A 157 20.57 -4.48 -4.98
CA LYS A 157 21.67 -3.56 -5.29
C LYS A 157 21.62 -2.32 -4.41
N TYR A 158 20.44 -1.73 -4.25
CA TYR A 158 20.25 -0.49 -3.50
C TYR A 158 19.02 -0.58 -2.60
N ILE A 159 18.94 0.35 -1.65
CA ILE A 159 17.72 0.65 -0.91
C ILE A 159 17.25 2.06 -1.26
N VAL A 160 15.95 2.25 -1.48
CA VAL A 160 15.38 3.59 -1.67
C VAL A 160 15.18 4.24 -0.31
N VAL A 161 15.76 5.42 -0.14
CA VAL A 161 15.77 6.16 1.15
C VAL A 161 15.00 7.47 1.10
N GLY A 162 14.54 7.87 -0.09
CA GLY A 162 13.79 9.08 -0.29
C GLY A 162 13.50 9.32 -1.77
N TRP A 163 12.72 10.35 -2.02
CA TRP A 163 12.41 10.80 -3.37
C TRP A 163 12.20 12.32 -3.37
N ILE A 164 12.38 12.91 -4.53
CA ILE A 164 12.23 14.34 -4.78
C ILE A 164 11.28 14.46 -5.97
N ASN A 165 10.18 15.20 -5.78
CA ASN A 165 9.35 15.59 -6.91
C ASN A 165 10.09 16.67 -7.70
N THR A 166 10.69 16.25 -8.80
CA THR A 166 11.36 17.12 -9.75
C THR A 166 10.47 17.25 -10.97
N HIS A 167 10.12 18.48 -11.33
CA HIS A 167 9.59 18.80 -12.64
C HIS A 167 10.65 19.61 -13.36
N ASP A 168 11.03 19.19 -14.56
CA ASP A 168 11.81 20.05 -15.44
C ASP A 168 10.98 21.31 -15.69
N ASN A 169 11.49 22.46 -15.25
CA ASN A 169 10.93 23.73 -15.70
C ASN A 169 11.16 23.78 -17.22
N PRO A 170 10.13 23.95 -18.06
CA PRO A 170 10.37 24.23 -19.46
C PRO A 170 11.15 25.55 -19.53
N SER A 171 12.41 25.43 -19.94
CA SER A 171 13.30 26.54 -20.26
C SER A 171 12.73 27.42 -21.36
#